data_AF-A0A1F3XWZ1-F1
#
_entry.id   AF-A0A1F3XWZ1-F1
#
_cell.length_a   1.000
_cell.length_b   1.000
_cell.length_c   1.000
_cell.angle_alpha   90.00
_cell.angle_beta   90.00
_cell.angle_gamma   90.00
#
_symmetry.space_group_name_H-M   'P 1'
#
loop_
_entity.id
_entity.type
_entity.pdbx_description
1 polymer ?
#
loop_
_entity_poly.entity_id
_entity_poly.type
_entity_poly.pdbx_seq_one_letter_code
_entity_poly.pdbx_strand_id
1 'polypeptide(L)'
;MAKVLIVGGAGYVGSATNAWLLDKGHETRVVDNLSTGHRELVLGGGATFCNAGDADALTGLLSAERFDCVMHFAALSLVSESFALRDEYFENNVEQTRILVKTMLACGIRRIIFSSTCSIFGDPGDKPINEALPTRPINPYGETKLAVEQILAEEARSRGLQAVALRYFNAAGAEPKLRVGEWHDPETHLVPRVARAALTDGTVDIYGADYPTPDGTCIRDYVHVSDLAGAHEAAMLRLMDNSKTPAYSGGRFEAFNLGSENGYSVRQIVDGCSRVSGKKINIIEKSRRPGDPSRLVADSRLARRELAFAPAQDSLSRIITSAFEWEKKLLQPRRAVFLDRDGTINEDPGYIGDPEKLKLLPGVGEALASLKTAGFALVVVSNQSGIARGLIGPEDLARVNIRLDELLRPFGVKIDRYEICRHGPDEGCECRKPKPKLVLDAARAMNIDLGASFMIGDKESDIQAGRAAGCGAVAHVLTGEGAKMAERMRAGRTAGPDFTGDDLAAAVRWIRDRASPGK
;
A
#
# COMPACT_ATOMS: atom_id res chain seq x y z
N MET A 1 -3.40 -14.14 21.95
CA MET A 1 -2.41 -13.45 21.10
C MET A 1 -1.85 -14.47 20.14
N ALA A 2 -1.68 -14.12 18.87
CA ALA A 2 -1.24 -15.02 17.81
C ALA A 2 -0.25 -14.29 16.92
N LYS A 3 0.65 -15.04 16.29
CA LYS A 3 1.58 -14.53 15.28
C LYS A 3 1.09 -14.90 13.88
N VAL A 4 0.81 -13.88 13.07
CA VAL A 4 0.09 -14.04 11.79
C VAL A 4 0.98 -13.59 10.63
N LEU A 5 1.13 -14.46 9.63
CA LEU A 5 1.71 -14.05 8.35
C LEU A 5 0.59 -13.53 7.44
N ILE A 6 0.75 -12.32 6.91
CA ILE A 6 -0.22 -11.68 6.03
C ILE A 6 0.39 -11.57 4.64
N VAL A 7 -0.02 -12.46 3.75
CA VAL A 7 0.43 -12.49 2.35
C VAL A 7 -0.47 -11.57 1.53
N GLY A 8 0.08 -10.61 0.80
CA GLY A 8 -0.67 -9.50 0.20
C GLY A 8 -1.00 -8.38 1.20
N GLY A 9 -0.23 -8.27 2.28
CA GLY A 9 -0.47 -7.35 3.38
C GLY A 9 -0.16 -5.87 3.08
N ALA A 10 0.41 -5.55 1.92
CA ALA A 10 0.61 -4.17 1.45
C ALA A 10 -0.54 -3.68 0.54
N GLY A 11 -1.48 -4.56 0.18
CA GLY A 11 -2.71 -4.21 -0.54
C GLY A 11 -3.82 -3.68 0.36
N TYR A 12 -4.97 -3.34 -0.22
CA TYR A 12 -6.08 -2.70 0.49
C TYR A 12 -6.62 -3.51 1.69
N VAL A 13 -7.21 -4.69 1.45
CA VAL A 13 -7.81 -5.50 2.54
C VAL A 13 -6.74 -6.09 3.47
N GLY A 14 -5.60 -6.48 2.91
CA GLY A 14 -4.47 -7.04 3.67
C GLY A 14 -3.89 -6.05 4.67
N SER A 15 -3.68 -4.78 4.27
CA SER A 15 -3.16 -3.74 5.16
C SER A 15 -4.17 -3.33 6.24
N ALA A 16 -5.45 -3.27 5.92
CA ALA A 16 -6.51 -3.05 6.91
C ALA A 16 -6.58 -4.19 7.94
N THR A 17 -6.40 -5.44 7.49
CA THR A 17 -6.34 -6.61 8.38
C THR A 17 -5.09 -6.57 9.26
N ASN A 18 -3.94 -6.18 8.71
CA ASN A 18 -2.72 -5.98 9.48
C ASN A 18 -2.89 -4.90 10.57
N ALA A 19 -3.46 -3.75 10.22
CA ALA A 19 -3.75 -2.67 11.16
C ALA A 19 -4.70 -3.12 12.29
N TRP A 20 -5.75 -3.87 11.94
CA TRP A 20 -6.70 -4.44 12.89
C TRP A 20 -6.02 -5.40 13.87
N LEU A 21 -5.25 -6.36 13.36
CA LEU A 21 -4.57 -7.37 14.18
C LEU A 21 -3.56 -6.74 15.15
N LEU A 22 -2.81 -5.72 14.71
CA LEU A 22 -1.92 -4.97 15.58
C LEU A 22 -2.66 -4.22 16.69
N ASP A 23 -3.79 -3.59 16.38
CA ASP A 23 -4.63 -2.92 17.40
C ASP A 23 -5.22 -3.91 18.42
N LYS A 24 -5.42 -5.17 18.01
CA LYS A 24 -5.83 -6.30 18.87
C LYS A 24 -4.65 -6.93 19.61
N GLY A 25 -3.43 -6.47 19.34
CA GLY A 25 -2.20 -6.92 19.99
C GLY A 25 -1.60 -8.20 19.39
N HIS A 26 -2.13 -8.71 18.28
CA HIS A 26 -1.48 -9.81 17.56
C HIS A 26 -0.13 -9.36 16.99
N GLU A 27 0.80 -10.31 16.87
CA GLU A 27 2.03 -10.09 16.13
C GLU A 27 1.76 -10.37 14.65
N THR A 28 2.25 -9.50 13.77
CA THR A 28 2.06 -9.66 12.32
C THR A 28 3.41 -9.65 11.60
N ARG A 29 3.46 -10.30 10.43
CA ARG A 29 4.52 -10.15 9.44
C ARG A 29 3.86 -10.07 8.06
N VAL A 30 4.29 -9.14 7.23
CA VAL A 30 3.77 -9.02 5.85
C VAL A 30 4.69 -9.71 4.85
N VAL A 31 4.10 -10.41 3.88
CA VAL A 31 4.75 -10.78 2.62
C VAL A 31 4.00 -10.11 1.48
N ASP A 32 4.70 -9.40 0.60
CA ASP A 32 4.10 -8.72 -0.54
C ASP A 32 5.13 -8.48 -1.63
N ASN A 33 4.76 -8.55 -2.91
CA ASN A 33 5.67 -8.24 -4.02
C ASN A 33 5.53 -6.79 -4.53
N LEU A 34 4.57 -6.04 -3.99
CA LEU A 34 4.26 -4.65 -4.33
C LEU A 34 3.85 -4.45 -5.79
N SER A 35 3.32 -5.49 -6.45
CA SER A 35 2.81 -5.35 -7.82
C SER A 35 1.63 -4.38 -7.87
N THR A 36 0.75 -4.44 -6.86
CA THR A 36 -0.38 -3.51 -6.66
C THR A 36 -0.46 -2.94 -5.25
N GLY A 37 0.36 -3.46 -4.32
CA GLY A 37 0.43 -3.00 -2.93
C GLY A 37 1.45 -1.86 -2.72
N HIS A 38 1.33 -1.16 -1.60
CA HIS A 38 2.17 0.00 -1.26
C HIS A 38 2.92 -0.22 0.05
N ARG A 39 4.22 0.05 0.07
CA ARG A 39 5.06 -0.13 1.28
C ARG A 39 4.56 0.75 2.44
N GLU A 40 3.91 1.85 2.12
CA GLU A 40 3.32 2.85 3.02
C GLU A 40 2.14 2.29 3.81
N LEU A 41 1.45 1.26 3.29
CA LEU A 41 0.31 0.65 3.95
C LEU A 41 0.72 -0.46 4.94
N VAL A 42 2.00 -0.85 4.97
CA VAL A 42 2.50 -1.86 5.90
C VAL A 42 2.80 -1.21 7.27
N LEU A 43 1.82 -1.25 8.16
CA LEU A 43 1.97 -0.81 9.54
C LEU A 43 2.64 -1.88 10.39
N GLY A 44 3.67 -1.55 11.18
CA GLY A 44 4.25 -2.46 12.18
C GLY A 44 4.70 -3.84 11.65
N GLY A 45 5.04 -4.77 12.56
CA GLY A 45 5.25 -6.20 12.27
C GLY A 45 6.46 -6.61 11.40
N GLY A 46 7.00 -5.69 10.61
CA GLY A 46 8.00 -5.96 9.59
C GLY A 46 7.39 -6.53 8.30
N ALA A 47 8.19 -6.57 7.25
CA ALA A 47 7.79 -7.06 5.93
C ALA A 47 8.94 -7.78 5.22
N THR A 48 8.61 -8.82 4.47
CA THR A 48 9.48 -9.45 3.49
C THR A 48 8.89 -9.20 2.12
N PHE A 49 9.64 -8.53 1.24
CA PHE A 49 9.14 -8.20 -0.09
C PHE A 49 9.55 -9.26 -1.11
N CYS A 50 8.67 -10.23 -1.36
CA CYS A 50 8.86 -11.31 -2.33
C CYS A 50 7.50 -11.78 -2.87
N ASN A 51 7.54 -12.61 -3.91
CA ASN A 51 6.34 -13.23 -4.48
C ASN A 51 5.81 -14.35 -3.56
N ALA A 52 4.50 -14.56 -3.51
CA ALA A 52 3.88 -15.63 -2.73
C ALA A 52 4.25 -17.06 -3.22
N GLY A 53 4.79 -17.18 -4.43
CA GLY A 53 5.37 -18.40 -4.99
C GLY A 53 6.90 -18.48 -4.87
N ASP A 54 7.56 -17.54 -4.20
CA ASP A 54 9.01 -17.62 -3.94
C ASP A 54 9.28 -18.63 -2.81
N ALA A 55 9.45 -19.90 -3.18
CA ALA A 55 9.58 -21.00 -2.24
C ALA A 55 10.80 -20.84 -1.31
N ASP A 56 11.92 -20.31 -1.81
CA ASP A 56 13.16 -20.17 -1.04
C ASP A 56 13.03 -19.05 -0.02
N ALA A 57 12.54 -17.87 -0.45
CA ALA A 57 12.30 -16.75 0.46
C ALA A 57 11.26 -17.10 1.53
N LEU A 58 10.18 -17.78 1.15
CA LEU A 58 9.16 -18.24 2.09
C LEU A 58 9.69 -19.31 3.04
N THR A 59 10.47 -20.28 2.57
CA THR A 59 11.07 -21.30 3.45
C THR A 59 11.98 -20.64 4.49
N GLY A 60 12.82 -19.69 4.07
CA GLY A 60 13.67 -18.92 4.97
C GLY A 60 12.87 -18.19 6.05
N LEU A 61 11.81 -17.48 5.65
CA LEU A 61 10.93 -16.75 6.57
C LEU A 61 10.17 -17.68 7.53
N LEU A 62 9.51 -18.71 7.00
CA LEU A 62 8.66 -19.63 7.76
C LEU A 62 9.46 -20.58 8.66
N SER A 63 10.75 -20.79 8.38
CA SER A 63 11.64 -21.56 9.24
C SER A 63 12.27 -20.72 10.35
N ALA A 64 12.47 -19.42 10.12
CA ALA A 64 13.05 -18.50 11.10
C ALA A 64 12.05 -18.08 12.19
N GLU A 65 10.75 -18.06 11.87
CA GLU A 65 9.70 -17.59 12.76
C GLU A 65 8.53 -18.60 12.82
N ARG A 66 7.94 -18.81 14.00
CA ARG A 66 6.75 -19.66 14.15
C ARG A 66 5.49 -18.82 13.96
N PHE A 67 4.66 -19.17 12.98
CA PHE A 67 3.37 -18.55 12.73
C PHE A 67 2.22 -19.46 13.15
N ASP A 68 1.21 -18.89 13.80
CA ASP A 68 0.00 -19.59 14.21
C ASP A 68 -0.99 -19.76 13.06
N CYS A 69 -0.99 -18.81 12.11
CA CYS A 69 -1.88 -18.76 10.97
C CYS A 69 -1.29 -17.90 9.83
N VAL A 70 -1.65 -18.25 8.59
CA VAL A 70 -1.42 -17.42 7.40
C VAL A 70 -2.74 -16.83 6.93
N MET A 71 -2.78 -15.55 6.61
CA MET A 71 -3.90 -14.90 5.93
C MET A 71 -3.46 -14.51 4.52
N HIS A 72 -4.15 -15.05 3.51
CA HIS A 72 -3.77 -14.93 2.11
C HIS A 72 -4.70 -14.00 1.34
N PHE A 73 -4.16 -12.83 0.99
CA PHE A 73 -4.79 -11.77 0.21
C PHE A 73 -4.13 -11.56 -1.16
N ALA A 74 -2.93 -12.11 -1.41
CA ALA A 74 -2.20 -11.87 -2.65
C ALA A 74 -2.87 -12.54 -3.85
N ALA A 75 -3.61 -11.76 -4.62
CA ALA A 75 -4.24 -12.19 -5.86
C ALA A 75 -4.47 -10.98 -6.78
N LEU A 76 -4.34 -11.20 -8.10
CA LEU A 76 -4.91 -10.29 -9.08
C LEU A 76 -6.44 -10.37 -9.00
N SER A 77 -7.12 -9.23 -9.04
CA SER A 77 -8.54 -9.12 -8.68
C SER A 77 -9.44 -8.43 -9.73
N LEU A 78 -8.88 -7.91 -10.81
CA LEU A 78 -9.63 -7.14 -11.79
C LEU A 78 -10.34 -8.07 -12.79
N VAL A 79 -11.67 -8.20 -12.64
CA VAL A 79 -12.49 -9.11 -13.46
C VAL A 79 -12.29 -8.86 -14.97
N SER A 80 -12.32 -7.61 -15.42
CA SER A 80 -12.18 -7.28 -16.85
C SER A 80 -10.80 -7.60 -17.41
N GLU A 81 -9.74 -7.38 -16.62
CA GLU A 81 -8.36 -7.69 -17.01
C GLU A 81 -8.14 -9.20 -17.10
N SER A 82 -8.77 -9.98 -16.23
CA SER A 82 -8.61 -11.43 -16.17
C SER A 82 -8.95 -12.17 -17.48
N PHE A 83 -9.82 -11.58 -18.34
CA PHE A 83 -10.09 -12.12 -19.67
C PHE A 83 -8.91 -11.97 -20.63
N ALA A 84 -8.19 -10.84 -20.55
CA ALA A 84 -7.04 -10.57 -21.41
C ALA A 84 -5.77 -11.27 -20.91
N LEU A 85 -5.59 -11.33 -19.59
CA LEU A 85 -4.38 -11.84 -18.92
C LEU A 85 -4.64 -13.17 -18.21
N ARG A 86 -5.42 -14.06 -18.84
CA ARG A 86 -5.88 -15.30 -18.21
C ARG A 86 -4.73 -16.13 -17.60
N ASP A 87 -3.67 -16.37 -18.36
CA ASP A 87 -2.56 -17.21 -17.89
C ASP A 87 -1.84 -16.57 -16.70
N GLU A 88 -1.67 -15.24 -16.70
CA GLU A 88 -1.07 -14.51 -15.58
C GLU A 88 -1.92 -14.61 -14.31
N TYR A 89 -3.25 -14.58 -14.44
CA TYR A 89 -4.17 -14.79 -13.33
C TYR A 89 -4.06 -16.21 -12.76
N PHE A 90 -3.93 -17.23 -13.61
CA PHE A 90 -3.76 -18.62 -13.14
C PHE A 90 -2.40 -18.82 -12.48
N GLU A 91 -1.32 -18.32 -13.06
CA GLU A 91 0.02 -18.36 -12.48
C GLU A 91 0.04 -17.66 -11.11
N ASN A 92 -0.45 -16.43 -11.04
CA ASN A 92 -0.42 -15.62 -9.82
C ASN A 92 -1.37 -16.16 -8.74
N ASN A 93 -2.63 -16.44 -9.09
CA ASN A 93 -3.63 -16.77 -8.08
C ASN A 93 -3.60 -18.26 -7.71
N VAL A 94 -3.31 -19.16 -8.66
CA VAL A 94 -3.41 -20.62 -8.44
C VAL A 94 -2.03 -21.21 -8.14
N GLU A 95 -1.08 -21.07 -9.05
CA GLU A 95 0.21 -21.77 -8.93
C GLU A 95 1.07 -21.22 -7.79
N GLN A 96 1.17 -19.89 -7.65
CA GLN A 96 1.86 -19.30 -6.49
C GLN A 96 1.17 -19.66 -5.16
N THR A 97 -0.17 -19.75 -5.11
CA THR A 97 -0.88 -20.21 -3.91
C THR A 97 -0.58 -21.68 -3.60
N ARG A 98 -0.48 -22.54 -4.62
CA ARG A 98 -0.08 -23.95 -4.45
C ARG A 98 1.31 -24.04 -3.83
N ILE A 99 2.26 -23.22 -4.29
CA ILE A 99 3.61 -23.13 -3.72
C ILE A 99 3.54 -22.67 -2.26
N LEU A 100 2.82 -21.57 -1.97
CA LEU A 100 2.61 -21.07 -0.61
C LEU A 100 2.11 -22.17 0.34
N VAL A 101 1.03 -22.87 -0.03
CA VAL A 101 0.43 -23.92 0.82
C VAL A 101 1.40 -25.08 1.02
N LYS A 102 2.12 -25.51 -0.04
CA LYS A 102 3.14 -26.56 0.07
C LYS A 102 4.25 -26.17 1.04
N THR A 103 4.76 -24.94 0.93
CA THR A 103 5.85 -24.43 1.79
C THR A 103 5.39 -24.28 3.24
N MET A 104 4.17 -23.78 3.46
CA MET A 104 3.56 -23.70 4.79
C MET A 104 3.50 -25.07 5.46
N LEU A 105 2.97 -26.08 4.78
CA LEU A 105 2.84 -27.43 5.30
C LEU A 105 4.21 -28.07 5.58
N ALA A 106 5.21 -27.83 4.72
CA ALA A 106 6.58 -28.29 4.92
C ALA A 106 7.23 -27.66 6.17
N CYS A 107 6.89 -26.40 6.47
CA CYS A 107 7.34 -25.71 7.68
C CYS A 107 6.47 -25.98 8.93
N GLY A 108 5.47 -26.88 8.80
CA GLY A 108 4.59 -27.26 9.91
C GLY A 108 3.46 -26.28 10.22
N ILE A 109 3.22 -25.28 9.37
CA ILE A 109 2.13 -24.32 9.52
C ILE A 109 0.89 -24.88 8.83
N ARG A 110 -0.19 -25.07 9.58
CA ARG A 110 -1.39 -25.79 9.11
C ARG A 110 -2.66 -24.97 9.07
N ARG A 111 -2.63 -23.68 9.40
CA ARG A 111 -3.83 -22.83 9.43
C ARG A 111 -3.74 -21.74 8.39
N ILE A 112 -4.75 -21.63 7.55
CA ILE A 112 -4.84 -20.58 6.52
C ILE A 112 -6.25 -19.97 6.46
N ILE A 113 -6.30 -18.64 6.40
CA ILE A 113 -7.49 -17.89 6.01
C ILE A 113 -7.28 -17.38 4.59
N PHE A 114 -8.21 -17.67 3.69
CA PHE A 114 -8.14 -17.29 2.30
C PHE A 114 -9.20 -16.24 1.95
N SER A 115 -8.74 -15.10 1.41
CA SER A 115 -9.59 -14.09 0.80
C SER A 115 -10.13 -14.58 -0.54
N SER A 116 -11.29 -15.23 -0.53
CA SER A 116 -12.02 -15.66 -1.72
C SER A 116 -12.95 -14.55 -2.25
N THR A 117 -13.87 -14.91 -3.14
CA THR A 117 -14.80 -13.98 -3.79
C THR A 117 -16.16 -14.63 -4.01
N CYS A 118 -17.22 -13.84 -4.00
CA CYS A 118 -18.53 -14.31 -4.47
C CYS A 118 -18.61 -14.46 -6.00
N SER A 119 -17.60 -14.00 -6.77
CA SER A 119 -17.54 -14.24 -8.22
C SER A 119 -17.50 -15.74 -8.59
N ILE A 120 -17.20 -16.63 -7.63
CA ILE A 120 -17.25 -18.08 -7.82
C ILE A 120 -18.67 -18.59 -8.13
N PHE A 121 -19.71 -17.84 -7.76
CA PHE A 121 -21.11 -18.25 -7.97
C PHE A 121 -21.62 -17.89 -9.37
N GLY A 122 -20.92 -17.06 -10.14
CA GLY A 122 -21.33 -16.67 -11.49
C GLY A 122 -22.55 -15.77 -11.50
N ASP A 123 -23.57 -16.14 -12.28
CA ASP A 123 -24.89 -15.50 -12.32
C ASP A 123 -25.89 -16.28 -11.44
N PRO A 124 -26.22 -15.79 -10.24
CA PRO A 124 -27.15 -16.43 -9.33
C PRO A 124 -28.61 -16.03 -9.58
N GLY A 125 -28.88 -15.18 -10.58
CA GLY A 125 -30.16 -14.48 -10.74
C GLY A 125 -30.46 -13.55 -9.56
N ASP A 126 -31.73 -13.32 -9.25
CA ASP A 126 -32.16 -12.37 -8.20
C ASP A 126 -32.13 -12.92 -6.76
N LYS A 127 -31.59 -14.14 -6.55
CA LYS A 127 -31.58 -14.78 -5.23
C LYS A 127 -30.42 -14.26 -4.36
N PRO A 128 -30.63 -14.07 -3.04
CA PRO A 128 -29.52 -13.90 -2.10
C PRO A 128 -28.53 -15.06 -2.20
N ILE A 129 -27.25 -14.74 -2.14
CA ILE A 129 -26.17 -15.66 -2.47
C ILE A 129 -25.67 -16.30 -1.18
N ASN A 130 -26.12 -17.53 -0.91
CA ASN A 130 -25.66 -18.33 0.22
C ASN A 130 -24.64 -19.38 -0.22
N GLU A 131 -23.98 -20.00 0.76
CA GLU A 131 -22.88 -20.94 0.53
C GLU A 131 -23.32 -22.27 -0.11
N ALA A 132 -24.63 -22.57 -0.15
CA ALA A 132 -25.18 -23.77 -0.78
C ALA A 132 -25.42 -23.61 -2.29
N LEU A 133 -25.26 -22.40 -2.84
CA LEU A 133 -25.38 -22.19 -4.28
C LEU A 133 -24.26 -22.90 -5.05
N PRO A 134 -24.55 -23.46 -6.25
CA PRO A 134 -23.53 -24.02 -7.11
C PRO A 134 -22.48 -22.98 -7.50
N THR A 135 -21.20 -23.34 -7.40
CA THR A 135 -20.09 -22.50 -7.86
C THR A 135 -19.89 -22.68 -9.37
N ARG A 136 -20.28 -21.67 -10.16
CA ARG A 136 -20.18 -21.64 -11.63
C ARG A 136 -19.62 -20.30 -12.10
N PRO A 137 -18.32 -20.03 -11.88
CA PRO A 137 -17.73 -18.75 -12.27
C PRO A 137 -17.88 -18.52 -13.78
N ILE A 138 -18.10 -17.26 -14.15
CA ILE A 138 -18.28 -16.82 -15.56
C ILE A 138 -17.12 -15.95 -16.05
N ASN A 139 -16.06 -15.83 -15.24
CA ASN A 139 -14.87 -15.06 -15.57
C ASN A 139 -13.61 -15.75 -14.99
N PRO A 140 -12.43 -15.54 -15.61
CA PRO A 140 -11.19 -16.17 -15.19
C PRO A 140 -10.79 -15.85 -13.74
N TYR A 141 -11.00 -14.63 -13.26
CA TYR A 141 -10.76 -14.29 -11.84
C TYR A 141 -11.54 -15.22 -10.88
N GLY A 142 -12.85 -15.38 -11.09
CA GLY A 142 -13.68 -16.28 -10.30
C GLY A 142 -13.26 -17.74 -10.41
N GLU A 143 -12.82 -18.18 -11.60
CA GLU A 143 -12.28 -19.54 -11.81
C GLU A 143 -11.02 -19.78 -10.98
N THR A 144 -10.08 -18.84 -10.96
CA THR A 144 -8.84 -18.97 -10.17
C THR A 144 -9.12 -19.04 -8.67
N LYS A 145 -10.06 -18.22 -8.16
CA LYS A 145 -10.44 -18.24 -6.74
C LYS A 145 -11.11 -19.56 -6.35
N LEU A 146 -11.97 -20.11 -7.22
CA LEU A 146 -12.57 -21.42 -7.02
C LEU A 146 -11.52 -22.54 -7.05
N ALA A 147 -10.55 -22.48 -7.97
CA ALA A 147 -9.45 -23.44 -8.04
C ALA A 147 -8.62 -23.44 -6.75
N VAL A 148 -8.37 -22.27 -6.16
CA VAL A 148 -7.70 -22.18 -4.85
C VAL A 148 -8.55 -22.79 -3.74
N GLU A 149 -9.85 -22.53 -3.68
CA GLU A 149 -10.73 -23.20 -2.70
C GLU A 149 -10.67 -24.73 -2.81
N GLN A 150 -10.64 -25.26 -4.04
CA GLN A 150 -10.52 -26.70 -4.29
C GLN A 150 -9.16 -27.25 -3.82
N ILE A 151 -8.06 -26.53 -4.07
CA ILE A 151 -6.72 -26.88 -3.56
C ILE A 151 -6.74 -26.93 -2.03
N LEU A 152 -7.29 -25.92 -1.36
CA LEU A 152 -7.35 -25.86 0.10
C LEU A 152 -8.20 -27.00 0.67
N ALA A 153 -9.33 -27.33 0.04
CA ALA A 153 -10.17 -28.45 0.44
C ALA A 153 -9.47 -29.81 0.27
N GLU A 154 -8.67 -29.98 -0.79
CA GLU A 154 -7.89 -31.19 -1.02
C GLU A 154 -6.75 -31.35 0.00
N GLU A 155 -5.98 -30.29 0.25
CA GLU A 155 -4.89 -30.28 1.23
C GLU A 155 -5.43 -30.46 2.67
N ALA A 156 -6.65 -29.98 2.94
CA ALA A 156 -7.35 -30.27 4.19
C ALA A 156 -7.63 -31.77 4.33
N ARG A 157 -8.21 -32.39 3.30
CA ARG A 157 -8.58 -33.81 3.33
C ARG A 157 -7.35 -34.73 3.37
N SER A 158 -6.30 -34.40 2.63
CA SER A 158 -5.14 -35.29 2.41
C SER A 158 -3.98 -35.06 3.39
N ARG A 159 -3.78 -33.82 3.87
CA ARG A 159 -2.55 -33.41 4.57
C ARG A 159 -2.80 -32.67 5.88
N GLY A 160 -4.06 -32.60 6.32
CA GLY A 160 -4.38 -32.04 7.63
C GLY A 160 -4.38 -30.51 7.68
N LEU A 161 -4.51 -29.83 6.53
CA LEU A 161 -4.65 -28.37 6.50
C LEU A 161 -5.98 -27.95 7.15
N GLN A 162 -5.97 -26.87 7.90
CA GLN A 162 -7.16 -26.20 8.44
C GLN A 162 -7.32 -24.88 7.70
N ALA A 163 -8.38 -24.77 6.89
CA ALA A 163 -8.58 -23.65 5.99
C ALA A 163 -9.98 -23.03 6.16
N VAL A 164 -10.05 -21.70 6.12
CA VAL A 164 -11.31 -20.96 5.97
C VAL A 164 -11.23 -20.08 4.74
N ALA A 165 -12.20 -20.19 3.84
CA ALA A 165 -12.40 -19.26 2.72
C ALA A 165 -13.46 -18.21 3.08
N LEU A 166 -13.10 -16.93 2.97
CA LEU A 166 -14.04 -15.82 3.17
C LEU A 166 -14.41 -15.24 1.81
N ARG A 167 -15.69 -15.33 1.45
CA ARG A 167 -16.23 -14.96 0.13
C ARG A 167 -16.99 -13.64 0.25
N TYR A 168 -16.52 -12.59 -0.40
CA TYR A 168 -17.18 -11.29 -0.39
C TYR A 168 -17.27 -10.67 -1.78
N PHE A 169 -18.12 -9.64 -1.91
CA PHE A 169 -18.31 -8.86 -3.14
C PHE A 169 -17.36 -7.68 -3.19
N ASN A 170 -17.79 -6.51 -2.71
CA ASN A 170 -17.00 -5.28 -2.76
C ASN A 170 -16.56 -4.90 -1.36
N ALA A 171 -15.25 -4.94 -1.11
CA ALA A 171 -14.66 -4.22 0.01
C ALA A 171 -14.78 -2.71 -0.27
N ALA A 172 -15.12 -1.92 0.74
CA ALA A 172 -15.20 -0.47 0.61
C ALA A 172 -14.91 0.24 1.95
N GLY A 173 -14.74 1.55 1.90
CA GLY A 173 -14.40 2.37 3.07
C GLY A 173 -12.90 2.42 3.35
N ALA A 174 -12.53 2.96 4.50
CA ALA A 174 -11.15 3.02 4.96
C ALA A 174 -11.06 2.73 6.45
N GLU A 175 -9.85 2.40 6.94
CA GLU A 175 -9.65 2.16 8.36
C GLU A 175 -10.00 3.43 9.17
N PRO A 176 -10.71 3.34 10.32
CA PRO A 176 -11.24 4.50 11.02
C PRO A 176 -10.22 5.55 11.46
N LYS A 177 -8.98 5.15 11.77
CA LYS A 177 -7.88 6.08 12.08
C LYS A 177 -7.19 6.63 10.82
N LEU A 178 -7.70 6.28 9.63
CA LEU A 178 -7.19 6.66 8.32
C LEU A 178 -5.69 6.36 8.16
N ARG A 179 -5.20 5.28 8.77
CA ARG A 179 -3.80 4.85 8.60
C ARG A 179 -3.62 4.11 7.29
N VAL A 180 -4.64 3.36 6.88
CA VAL A 180 -4.69 2.57 5.65
C VAL A 180 -6.07 2.70 4.99
N GLY A 181 -6.11 2.55 3.68
CA GLY A 181 -7.32 2.60 2.86
C GLY A 181 -7.01 2.14 1.45
N GLU A 182 -8.00 2.25 0.58
CA GLU A 182 -7.89 1.77 -0.80
C GLU A 182 -6.96 2.64 -1.64
N TRP A 183 -5.98 2.05 -2.30
CA TRP A 183 -5.05 2.77 -3.17
C TRP A 183 -4.65 1.89 -4.35
N HIS A 184 -5.38 2.02 -5.46
CA HIS A 184 -5.06 1.36 -6.72
C HIS A 184 -4.74 2.37 -7.83
N ASP A 185 -3.93 1.93 -8.80
CA ASP A 185 -3.63 2.67 -10.02
C ASP A 185 -3.56 1.71 -11.23
N PRO A 186 -4.51 1.74 -12.17
CA PRO A 186 -5.70 2.60 -12.17
C PRO A 186 -6.74 2.14 -11.12
N GLU A 187 -7.48 3.10 -10.56
CA GLU A 187 -8.60 2.79 -9.68
C GLU A 187 -9.86 2.41 -10.48
N THR A 188 -10.41 1.23 -10.23
CA THR A 188 -11.54 0.66 -10.98
C THR A 188 -12.83 0.52 -10.15
N HIS A 189 -12.72 0.54 -8.82
CA HIS A 189 -13.86 0.35 -7.92
C HIS A 189 -14.71 1.62 -7.81
N LEU A 190 -16.02 1.42 -7.64
CA LEU A 190 -16.99 2.52 -7.74
C LEU A 190 -16.81 3.58 -6.65
N VAL A 191 -16.71 3.18 -5.39
CA VAL A 191 -16.67 4.09 -4.24
C VAL A 191 -15.49 5.08 -4.31
N PRO A 192 -14.23 4.64 -4.45
CA PRO A 192 -13.10 5.57 -4.56
C PRO A 192 -13.16 6.43 -5.82
N ARG A 193 -13.61 5.90 -6.97
CA ARG A 193 -13.79 6.70 -8.20
C ARG A 193 -14.80 7.83 -8.02
N VAL A 194 -15.93 7.56 -7.38
CA VAL A 194 -16.97 8.55 -7.11
C VAL A 194 -16.48 9.58 -6.10
N ALA A 195 -15.81 9.15 -5.02
CA ALA A 195 -15.21 10.05 -4.04
C ALA A 195 -14.15 10.98 -4.67
N ARG A 196 -13.26 10.42 -5.49
CA ARG A 196 -12.25 11.18 -6.24
C ARG A 196 -12.88 12.18 -7.21
N ALA A 197 -13.90 11.77 -7.97
CA ALA A 197 -14.62 12.67 -8.86
C ALA A 197 -15.26 13.85 -8.10
N ALA A 198 -15.79 13.61 -6.90
CA ALA A 198 -16.31 14.70 -6.06
C ALA A 198 -15.20 15.66 -5.57
N LEU A 199 -14.01 15.14 -5.29
CA LEU A 199 -12.86 15.94 -4.82
C LEU A 199 -12.20 16.75 -5.94
N THR A 200 -12.18 16.22 -7.17
CA THR A 200 -11.48 16.82 -8.32
C THR A 200 -12.42 17.44 -9.36
N ASP A 201 -13.71 17.56 -9.06
CA ASP A 201 -14.76 17.99 -10.00
C ASP A 201 -14.78 17.16 -11.31
N GLY A 202 -14.40 15.89 -11.20
CA GLY A 202 -14.34 14.92 -12.29
C GLY A 202 -15.70 14.31 -12.65
N THR A 203 -15.67 13.29 -13.50
CA THR A 203 -16.87 12.62 -14.02
C THR A 203 -16.89 11.13 -13.71
N VAL A 204 -18.07 10.59 -13.45
CA VAL A 204 -18.30 9.15 -13.21
C VAL A 204 -19.21 8.59 -14.29
N ASP A 205 -18.79 7.50 -14.91
CA ASP A 205 -19.64 6.73 -15.82
C ASP A 205 -20.55 5.77 -15.03
N ILE A 206 -21.86 5.82 -15.26
CA ILE A 206 -22.84 4.83 -14.78
C ILE A 206 -23.24 3.94 -15.93
N TYR A 207 -22.97 2.63 -15.82
CA TYR A 207 -23.28 1.65 -16.85
C TYR A 207 -24.63 0.98 -16.58
N GLY A 208 -25.65 1.36 -17.35
CA GLY A 208 -27.02 0.89 -17.21
C GLY A 208 -27.83 1.73 -16.22
N ALA A 209 -28.99 2.20 -16.70
CA ALA A 209 -29.95 3.00 -15.93
C ALA A 209 -31.39 2.46 -16.07
N ASP A 210 -31.53 1.24 -16.58
CA ASP A 210 -32.77 0.59 -16.96
C ASP A 210 -32.92 -0.82 -16.34
N TYR A 211 -32.08 -1.19 -15.37
CA TYR A 211 -32.21 -2.45 -14.63
C TYR A 211 -33.54 -2.54 -13.88
N PRO A 212 -34.10 -3.75 -13.64
CA PRO A 212 -35.30 -3.97 -12.83
C PRO A 212 -35.01 -3.76 -11.32
N THR A 213 -34.61 -2.55 -10.96
CA THR A 213 -34.21 -2.11 -9.62
C THR A 213 -34.89 -0.78 -9.31
N PRO A 214 -35.05 -0.37 -8.04
CA PRO A 214 -35.85 0.81 -7.69
C PRO A 214 -35.44 2.11 -8.39
N ASP A 215 -34.15 2.29 -8.73
CA ASP A 215 -33.63 3.49 -9.39
C ASP A 215 -33.01 3.23 -10.77
N GLY A 216 -33.21 2.03 -11.32
CA GLY A 216 -32.71 1.63 -12.63
C GLY A 216 -31.23 1.24 -12.67
N THR A 217 -30.46 1.41 -11.59
CA THR A 217 -29.03 1.04 -11.56
C THR A 217 -28.76 -0.25 -10.80
N CYS A 218 -27.70 -0.96 -11.19
CA CYS A 218 -27.42 -2.26 -10.59
C CYS A 218 -27.09 -2.15 -9.08
N ILE A 219 -27.51 -3.15 -8.31
CA ILE A 219 -27.34 -3.25 -6.86
C ILE A 219 -26.21 -4.21 -6.55
N ARG A 220 -25.27 -3.78 -5.70
CA ARG A 220 -24.12 -4.58 -5.27
C ARG A 220 -24.00 -4.57 -3.75
N ASP A 221 -23.44 -5.62 -3.19
CA ASP A 221 -23.08 -5.67 -1.78
C ASP A 221 -21.75 -4.95 -1.52
N TYR A 222 -21.73 -4.11 -0.49
CA TYR A 222 -20.54 -3.39 -0.05
C TYR A 222 -20.31 -3.70 1.43
N VAL A 223 -19.12 -4.18 1.75
CA VAL A 223 -18.73 -4.49 3.13
C VAL A 223 -17.57 -3.58 3.52
N HIS A 224 -17.69 -2.95 4.68
CA HIS A 224 -16.63 -2.09 5.18
C HIS A 224 -15.35 -2.88 5.42
N VAL A 225 -14.20 -2.37 4.99
CA VAL A 225 -12.91 -3.09 5.06
C VAL A 225 -12.52 -3.49 6.49
N SER A 226 -12.84 -2.67 7.50
CA SER A 226 -12.64 -3.04 8.91
C SER A 226 -13.52 -4.19 9.39
N ASP A 227 -14.75 -4.30 8.88
CA ASP A 227 -15.61 -5.44 9.20
C ASP A 227 -15.08 -6.72 8.55
N LEU A 228 -14.52 -6.62 7.33
CA LEU A 228 -13.77 -7.72 6.70
C LEU A 228 -12.55 -8.11 7.54
N ALA A 229 -11.75 -7.15 8.01
CA ALA A 229 -10.60 -7.42 8.87
C ALA A 229 -11.00 -8.17 10.16
N GLY A 230 -12.09 -7.73 10.81
CA GLY A 230 -12.65 -8.43 11.97
C GLY A 230 -13.14 -9.85 11.65
N ALA A 231 -13.72 -10.07 10.46
CA ALA A 231 -14.11 -11.41 10.02
C ALA A 231 -12.90 -12.35 9.80
N HIS A 232 -11.78 -11.83 9.30
CA HIS A 232 -10.53 -12.58 9.16
C HIS A 232 -9.96 -12.98 10.53
N GLU A 233 -9.96 -12.07 11.49
CA GLU A 233 -9.59 -12.37 12.89
C GLU A 233 -10.51 -13.46 13.47
N ALA A 234 -11.83 -13.31 13.33
CA ALA A 234 -12.80 -14.28 13.86
C ALA A 234 -12.61 -15.67 13.24
N ALA A 235 -12.35 -15.75 11.93
CA ALA A 235 -12.06 -17.00 11.23
C ALA A 235 -10.75 -17.65 11.74
N MET A 236 -9.70 -16.85 11.98
CA MET A 236 -8.46 -17.35 12.59
C MET A 236 -8.71 -17.89 14.00
N LEU A 237 -9.41 -17.14 14.85
CA LEU A 237 -9.73 -17.57 16.21
C LEU A 237 -10.55 -18.86 16.23
N ARG A 238 -11.48 -19.04 15.27
CA ARG A 238 -12.18 -20.31 15.06
C ARG A 238 -11.23 -21.46 14.72
N LEU A 239 -10.23 -21.23 13.86
CA LEU A 239 -9.18 -22.22 13.58
C LEU A 239 -8.29 -22.57 14.77
N MET A 240 -8.16 -21.67 15.74
CA MET A 240 -7.35 -21.86 16.94
C MET A 240 -8.13 -22.41 18.14
N ASP A 241 -9.46 -22.36 18.12
CA ASP A 241 -10.30 -22.86 19.21
C ASP A 241 -10.31 -24.41 19.24
N ASN A 242 -9.47 -24.96 20.13
CA ASN A 242 -9.34 -26.40 20.32
C ASN A 242 -10.54 -27.05 21.04
N SER A 243 -11.42 -26.26 21.67
CA SER A 243 -12.62 -26.78 22.34
C SER A 243 -13.71 -27.17 21.33
N LYS A 244 -13.74 -26.46 20.20
CA LYS A 244 -14.59 -26.76 19.04
C LYS A 244 -13.86 -27.61 17.99
N THR A 245 -12.55 -27.77 18.14
CA THR A 245 -11.66 -28.43 17.18
C THR A 245 -10.66 -29.31 17.94
N PRO A 246 -10.98 -30.59 18.23
CA PRO A 246 -10.04 -31.45 18.94
C PRO A 246 -8.67 -31.43 18.27
N ALA A 247 -7.58 -31.33 19.03
CA ALA A 247 -6.21 -31.27 18.52
C ALA A 247 -5.80 -32.48 17.64
N TYR A 248 -6.66 -33.50 17.55
CA TYR A 248 -6.52 -34.73 16.78
C TYR A 248 -7.57 -34.92 15.67
N SER A 249 -8.51 -33.97 15.46
CA SER A 249 -9.37 -34.00 14.29
C SER A 249 -8.59 -33.53 13.07
N GLY A 250 -8.61 -34.30 11.99
CA GLY A 250 -7.89 -34.05 10.74
C GLY A 250 -8.16 -32.69 10.11
N GLY A 251 -7.63 -32.50 8.89
CA GLY A 251 -7.78 -31.22 8.20
C GLY A 251 -9.24 -30.90 7.90
N ARG A 252 -9.54 -29.61 7.76
CA ARG A 252 -10.89 -29.09 7.51
C ARG A 252 -10.85 -27.92 6.55
N PHE A 253 -11.91 -27.78 5.77
CA PHE A 253 -12.17 -26.62 4.93
C PHE A 253 -13.58 -26.11 5.22
N GLU A 254 -13.67 -24.84 5.59
CA GLU A 254 -14.93 -24.13 5.80
C GLU A 254 -14.97 -22.89 4.89
N ALA A 255 -16.16 -22.46 4.49
CA ALA A 255 -16.33 -21.26 3.69
C ALA A 255 -17.52 -20.44 4.18
N PHE A 256 -17.36 -19.12 4.19
CA PHE A 256 -18.35 -18.17 4.70
C PHE A 256 -18.51 -17.00 3.74
N ASN A 257 -19.75 -16.67 3.40
CA ASN A 257 -20.08 -15.46 2.68
C ASN A 257 -20.09 -14.27 3.67
N LEU A 258 -19.46 -13.18 3.28
CA LEU A 258 -19.42 -11.92 4.01
C LEU A 258 -20.08 -10.84 3.17
N GLY A 259 -21.13 -10.22 3.73
CA GLY A 259 -21.97 -9.23 3.08
C GLY A 259 -22.67 -8.34 4.09
N SER A 260 -23.15 -7.18 3.62
CA SER A 260 -24.03 -6.30 4.41
C SER A 260 -25.49 -6.78 4.39
N GLU A 261 -25.86 -7.68 3.47
CA GLU A 261 -27.23 -8.14 3.19
C GLU A 261 -28.21 -7.05 2.69
N ASN A 262 -27.83 -5.76 2.78
CA ASN A 262 -28.64 -4.63 2.32
C ASN A 262 -28.59 -4.49 0.79
N GLY A 263 -27.37 -4.45 0.25
CA GLY A 263 -27.09 -4.08 -1.14
C GLY A 263 -27.38 -2.58 -1.40
N TYR A 264 -26.49 -1.94 -2.17
CA TYR A 264 -26.64 -0.54 -2.57
C TYR A 264 -26.55 -0.40 -4.08
N SER A 265 -27.39 0.47 -4.64
CA SER A 265 -27.35 0.80 -6.05
C SER A 265 -26.21 1.76 -6.39
N VAL A 266 -25.84 1.84 -7.67
CA VAL A 266 -24.85 2.82 -8.14
C VAL A 266 -25.28 4.25 -7.83
N ARG A 267 -26.57 4.59 -8.02
CA ARG A 267 -27.09 5.92 -7.69
C ARG A 267 -27.03 6.23 -6.19
N GLN A 268 -27.33 5.26 -5.32
CA GLN A 268 -27.22 5.45 -3.87
C GLN A 268 -25.78 5.77 -3.44
N ILE A 269 -24.78 5.14 -4.07
CA ILE A 269 -23.35 5.43 -3.83
C ILE A 269 -23.01 6.86 -4.27
N VAL A 270 -23.45 7.26 -5.48
CA VAL A 270 -23.23 8.61 -6.00
C VAL A 270 -23.88 9.68 -5.13
N ASP A 271 -25.14 9.47 -4.74
CA ASP A 271 -25.88 10.37 -3.86
C ASP A 271 -25.23 10.47 -2.48
N GLY A 272 -24.71 9.35 -1.96
CA GLY A 272 -23.99 9.34 -0.69
C GLY A 272 -22.71 10.17 -0.75
N CYS A 273 -21.90 10.01 -1.80
CA CYS A 273 -20.69 10.82 -1.99
C CYS A 273 -21.02 12.30 -2.23
N SER A 274 -22.09 12.60 -2.95
CA SER A 274 -22.60 13.97 -3.16
C SER A 274 -22.96 14.63 -1.82
N ARG A 275 -23.67 13.91 -0.94
CA ARG A 275 -23.99 14.39 0.42
C ARG A 275 -22.75 14.63 1.28
N VAL A 276 -21.78 13.70 1.28
CA VAL A 276 -20.57 13.82 2.10
C VAL A 276 -19.67 14.96 1.61
N SER A 277 -19.52 15.12 0.30
CA SER A 277 -18.70 16.16 -0.30
C SER A 277 -19.35 17.55 -0.31
N GLY A 278 -20.68 17.61 -0.21
CA GLY A 278 -21.46 18.84 -0.42
C GLY A 278 -21.47 19.31 -1.88
N LYS A 279 -21.02 18.47 -2.82
CA LYS A 279 -20.86 18.81 -4.25
C LYS A 279 -21.72 17.89 -5.13
N LYS A 280 -22.26 18.46 -6.21
CA LYS A 280 -22.89 17.67 -7.27
C LYS A 280 -21.81 16.93 -8.06
N ILE A 281 -21.99 15.63 -8.24
CA ILE A 281 -21.07 14.78 -9.02
C ILE A 281 -21.51 14.77 -10.49
N ASN A 282 -20.56 14.96 -11.41
CA ASN A 282 -20.83 14.87 -12.84
C ASN A 282 -20.97 13.40 -13.25
N ILE A 283 -22.08 13.06 -13.90
CA ILE A 283 -22.42 11.68 -14.27
C ILE A 283 -22.58 11.59 -15.79
N ILE A 284 -22.03 10.54 -16.39
CA ILE A 284 -22.32 10.14 -17.77
C ILE A 284 -22.97 8.75 -17.74
N GLU A 285 -24.21 8.68 -18.20
CA GLU A 285 -24.89 7.38 -18.36
C GLU A 285 -24.39 6.68 -19.63
N LYS A 286 -24.09 5.39 -19.51
CA LYS A 286 -23.61 4.50 -20.56
C LYS A 286 -24.54 3.28 -20.65
N SER A 287 -24.51 2.58 -21.79
CA SER A 287 -25.19 1.29 -21.94
C SER A 287 -24.71 0.27 -20.89
N ARG A 288 -25.58 -0.69 -20.57
CA ARG A 288 -25.23 -1.80 -19.66
C ARG A 288 -23.99 -2.54 -20.15
N ARG A 289 -23.22 -3.06 -19.20
CA ARG A 289 -22.15 -4.02 -19.50
C ARG A 289 -22.80 -5.37 -19.82
N PRO A 290 -22.42 -6.05 -20.92
CA PRO A 290 -22.96 -7.37 -21.24
C PRO A 290 -22.77 -8.35 -20.08
N GLY A 291 -23.84 -9.04 -19.67
CA GLY A 291 -23.80 -10.03 -18.59
C GLY A 291 -23.72 -9.48 -17.17
N ASP A 292 -23.83 -8.15 -16.98
CA ASP A 292 -23.81 -7.53 -15.65
C ASP A 292 -25.16 -7.71 -14.93
N PRO A 293 -25.24 -8.42 -13.78
CA PRO A 293 -26.51 -8.72 -13.14
C PRO A 293 -27.18 -7.50 -12.51
N SER A 294 -28.52 -7.51 -12.43
CA SER A 294 -29.33 -6.48 -11.76
C SER A 294 -28.96 -6.32 -10.28
N ARG A 295 -28.82 -7.45 -9.56
CA ARG A 295 -28.62 -7.49 -8.11
C ARG A 295 -27.65 -8.60 -7.72
N LEU A 296 -26.63 -8.27 -6.93
CA LEU A 296 -25.71 -9.23 -6.32
C LEU A 296 -25.54 -8.89 -4.84
N VAL A 297 -26.12 -9.70 -3.96
CA VAL A 297 -26.10 -9.52 -2.51
C VAL A 297 -25.82 -10.85 -1.81
N ALA A 298 -24.85 -10.86 -0.90
CA ALA A 298 -24.51 -12.06 -0.13
C ALA A 298 -25.51 -12.29 1.00
N ASP A 299 -25.73 -13.57 1.32
CA ASP A 299 -26.39 -14.02 2.54
C ASP A 299 -25.30 -14.38 3.56
N SER A 300 -25.25 -13.68 4.68
CA SER A 300 -24.18 -13.80 5.69
C SER A 300 -24.64 -14.55 6.94
N ARG A 301 -25.80 -15.22 6.91
CA ARG A 301 -26.38 -15.91 8.08
C ARG A 301 -25.45 -16.96 8.67
N LEU A 302 -24.68 -17.67 7.83
CA LEU A 302 -23.71 -18.66 8.28
C LEU A 302 -22.54 -17.99 9.02
N ALA A 303 -21.96 -16.92 8.46
CA ALA A 303 -20.90 -16.15 9.10
C ALA A 303 -21.36 -15.52 10.43
N ARG A 304 -22.58 -14.96 10.48
CA ARG A 304 -23.18 -14.42 11.71
C ARG A 304 -23.25 -15.46 12.82
N ARG A 305 -23.65 -16.70 12.49
CA ARG A 305 -23.79 -17.79 13.47
C ARG A 305 -22.45 -18.38 13.90
N GLU A 306 -21.55 -18.64 12.95
CA GLU A 306 -20.34 -19.44 13.16
C GLU A 306 -19.10 -18.61 13.51
N LEU A 307 -19.06 -17.35 13.07
CA LEU A 307 -17.96 -16.42 13.29
C LEU A 307 -18.34 -15.22 14.17
N ALA A 308 -19.62 -15.15 14.61
CA ALA A 308 -20.17 -13.95 15.24
C ALA A 308 -19.98 -12.68 14.39
N PHE A 309 -19.99 -12.83 13.05
CA PHE A 309 -19.82 -11.72 12.13
C PHE A 309 -20.98 -10.74 12.25
N ALA A 310 -20.73 -9.58 12.87
CA ALA A 310 -21.71 -8.51 13.04
C ALA A 310 -21.09 -7.21 12.52
N PRO A 311 -21.31 -6.86 11.23
CA PRO A 311 -20.67 -5.70 10.65
C PRO A 311 -21.14 -4.44 11.39
N ALA A 312 -20.20 -3.71 11.98
CA ALA A 312 -20.49 -2.54 12.81
C ALA A 312 -20.47 -1.24 11.98
N GLN A 313 -19.95 -1.31 10.74
CA GLN A 313 -19.79 -0.19 9.82
C GLN A 313 -20.62 -0.37 8.54
N ASP A 314 -21.70 -1.16 8.61
CA ASP A 314 -22.52 -1.56 7.46
C ASP A 314 -23.37 -0.45 6.84
N SER A 315 -23.48 0.71 7.51
CA SER A 315 -24.22 1.83 6.94
C SER A 315 -23.46 2.44 5.77
N LEU A 316 -24.16 2.61 4.65
CA LEU A 316 -23.64 3.26 3.44
C LEU A 316 -22.92 4.59 3.75
N SER A 317 -23.46 5.38 4.69
CA SER A 317 -22.84 6.64 5.10
C SER A 317 -21.44 6.45 5.67
N ARG A 318 -21.20 5.45 6.51
CA ARG A 318 -19.89 5.21 7.13
C ARG A 318 -18.86 4.72 6.11
N ILE A 319 -19.28 3.81 5.22
CA ILE A 319 -18.46 3.34 4.10
C ILE A 319 -18.02 4.52 3.23
N ILE A 320 -18.97 5.36 2.82
CA ILE A 320 -18.68 6.51 1.94
C ILE A 320 -17.83 7.56 2.66
N THR A 321 -18.15 7.92 3.90
CA THR A 321 -17.41 8.93 4.65
C THR A 321 -15.95 8.52 4.84
N SER A 322 -15.68 7.27 5.26
CA SER A 322 -14.30 6.82 5.45
C SER A 322 -13.53 6.74 4.13
N ALA A 323 -14.14 6.25 3.05
CA ALA A 323 -13.51 6.25 1.73
C ALA A 323 -13.23 7.68 1.21
N PHE A 324 -14.17 8.60 1.40
CA PHE A 324 -14.02 10.00 0.98
C PHE A 324 -12.88 10.70 1.73
N GLU A 325 -12.80 10.55 3.05
CA GLU A 325 -11.70 11.14 3.83
C GLU A 325 -10.35 10.52 3.48
N TRP A 326 -10.31 9.23 3.14
CA TRP A 326 -9.10 8.59 2.64
C TRP A 326 -8.68 9.12 1.26
N GLU A 327 -9.58 9.23 0.29
CA GLU A 327 -9.30 9.83 -1.02
C GLU A 327 -8.84 11.28 -0.89
N LYS A 328 -9.47 12.05 0.01
CA LYS A 328 -9.06 13.41 0.34
C LYS A 328 -7.65 13.44 0.89
N LYS A 329 -7.28 12.49 1.75
CA LYS A 329 -5.92 12.34 2.27
C LYS A 329 -4.91 11.98 1.16
N LEU A 330 -5.27 11.10 0.22
CA LEU A 330 -4.40 10.75 -0.90
C LEU A 330 -4.16 11.94 -1.85
N LEU A 331 -5.18 12.77 -2.06
CA LEU A 331 -5.08 13.96 -2.92
C LEU A 331 -4.39 15.15 -2.24
N GLN A 332 -4.27 15.17 -0.91
CA GLN A 332 -3.55 16.23 -0.20
C GLN A 332 -2.08 16.23 -0.60
N PRO A 333 -1.56 17.37 -1.11
CA PRO A 333 -0.15 17.47 -1.41
C PRO A 333 0.71 17.23 -0.17
N ARG A 334 1.74 16.39 -0.31
CA ARG A 334 2.70 16.14 0.77
C ARG A 334 3.71 17.28 0.81
N ARG A 335 4.18 17.65 2.00
CA ARG A 335 5.42 18.44 2.11
C ARG A 335 6.61 17.50 2.13
N ALA A 336 7.73 17.94 1.59
CA ALA A 336 8.96 17.16 1.58
C ALA A 336 10.17 17.96 2.04
N VAL A 337 11.18 17.23 2.49
CA VAL A 337 12.56 17.71 2.56
C VAL A 337 13.38 16.88 1.59
N PHE A 338 13.86 17.55 0.55
CA PHE A 338 14.81 17.02 -0.41
C PHE A 338 16.21 17.17 0.17
N LEU A 339 16.97 16.08 0.19
CA LEU A 339 18.26 16.00 0.87
C LEU A 339 19.32 15.58 -0.13
N ASP A 340 20.43 16.33 -0.23
CA ASP A 340 21.64 15.70 -0.75
C ASP A 340 22.08 14.54 0.17
N ARG A 341 22.79 13.58 -0.41
CA ARG A 341 23.27 12.40 0.31
C ARG A 341 24.66 12.63 0.89
N ASP A 342 25.64 12.91 0.03
CA ASP A 342 27.06 12.83 0.34
C ASP A 342 27.54 14.21 0.82
N GLY A 343 27.90 14.31 2.10
CA GLY A 343 28.23 15.58 2.74
C GLY A 343 27.05 16.21 3.50
N THR A 344 25.85 15.65 3.38
CA THR A 344 24.63 16.13 4.06
C THR A 344 24.02 15.08 4.99
N ILE A 345 23.84 13.83 4.52
CA ILE A 345 23.34 12.70 5.34
C ILE A 345 24.52 11.83 5.82
N ASN A 346 25.45 11.51 4.93
CA ASN A 346 26.66 10.76 5.25
C ASN A 346 27.93 11.55 4.95
N GLU A 347 29.06 11.07 5.46
CA GLU A 347 30.37 11.57 5.06
C GLU A 347 30.54 11.47 3.53
N ASP A 348 31.25 12.43 2.91
CA ASP A 348 31.58 12.40 1.47
C ASP A 348 33.04 11.93 1.27
N PRO A 349 33.29 10.62 1.09
CA PRO A 349 34.59 10.09 0.70
C PRO A 349 34.78 10.08 -0.83
N GLY A 350 33.87 10.67 -1.60
CA GLY A 350 33.79 10.53 -3.06
C GLY A 350 32.83 9.42 -3.51
N TYR A 351 33.23 8.60 -4.48
CA TYR A 351 32.35 7.57 -5.05
C TYR A 351 32.21 6.35 -4.13
N ILE A 352 31.10 6.23 -3.43
CA ILE A 352 30.79 5.09 -2.56
C ILE A 352 30.12 3.97 -3.37
N GLY A 353 30.85 2.89 -3.63
CA GLY A 353 30.31 1.61 -4.16
C GLY A 353 30.31 0.46 -3.13
N ASP A 354 31.02 0.65 -2.03
CA ASP A 354 31.08 -0.32 -0.93
C ASP A 354 30.16 0.14 0.21
N PRO A 355 29.07 -0.58 0.51
CA PRO A 355 28.13 -0.22 1.57
C PRO A 355 28.79 -0.07 2.94
N GLU A 356 29.85 -0.83 3.25
CA GLU A 356 30.51 -0.77 4.55
C GLU A 356 31.27 0.54 4.80
N LYS A 357 31.50 1.32 3.75
CA LYS A 357 32.11 2.66 3.84
C LYS A 357 31.11 3.77 4.13
N LEU A 358 29.80 3.47 4.08
CA LEU A 358 28.76 4.46 4.36
C LEU A 358 28.69 4.75 5.86
N LYS A 359 28.93 6.02 6.24
CA LYS A 359 28.87 6.49 7.64
C LYS A 359 27.97 7.72 7.75
N LEU A 360 26.95 7.64 8.59
CA LEU A 360 26.08 8.78 8.89
C LEU A 360 26.88 9.90 9.57
N LEU A 361 26.58 11.15 9.21
CA LEU A 361 27.07 12.29 9.97
C LEU A 361 26.40 12.31 11.37
N PRO A 362 27.04 12.91 12.39
CA PRO A 362 26.49 12.97 13.74
C PRO A 362 25.10 13.62 13.79
N GLY A 363 24.17 13.02 14.55
CA GLY A 363 22.82 13.57 14.80
C GLY A 363 21.84 13.48 13.63
N VAL A 364 22.23 12.89 12.49
CA VAL A 364 21.38 12.77 11.30
C VAL A 364 20.15 11.91 11.56
N GLY A 365 20.29 10.80 12.28
CA GLY A 365 19.18 9.90 12.58
C GLY A 365 18.06 10.60 13.33
N GLU A 366 18.40 11.31 14.42
CA GLU A 366 17.45 12.07 15.23
C GLU A 366 16.85 13.26 14.45
N ALA A 367 17.67 13.94 13.64
CA ALA A 367 17.20 15.05 12.81
C ALA A 367 16.13 14.58 11.81
N LEU A 368 16.41 13.52 11.05
CA LEU A 368 15.47 12.96 10.08
C LEU A 368 14.21 12.40 10.76
N ALA A 369 14.34 11.77 11.94
CA ALA A 369 13.19 11.30 12.73
C ALA A 369 12.25 12.45 13.12
N SER A 370 12.82 13.60 13.47
CA SER A 370 12.03 14.79 13.81
C SER A 370 11.28 15.37 12.60
N LEU A 371 11.84 15.28 11.38
CA LEU A 371 11.15 15.67 10.15
C LEU A 371 9.99 14.72 9.82
N LYS A 372 10.19 13.40 9.98
CA LYS A 372 9.10 12.41 9.80
C LYS A 372 7.96 12.68 10.78
N THR A 373 8.28 12.96 12.03
CA THR A 373 7.31 13.33 13.07
C THR A 373 6.54 14.60 12.71
N ALA A 374 7.19 15.55 12.03
CA ALA A 374 6.58 16.79 11.53
C ALA A 374 5.82 16.61 10.19
N GLY A 375 5.64 15.38 9.72
CA GLY A 375 4.83 15.05 8.54
C GLY A 375 5.53 15.25 7.19
N PHE A 376 6.85 15.46 7.18
CA PHE A 376 7.59 15.58 5.91
C PHE A 376 7.87 14.21 5.28
N ALA A 377 7.73 14.14 3.97
CA ALA A 377 8.39 13.12 3.17
C ALA A 377 9.90 13.42 3.08
N LEU A 378 10.73 12.38 3.13
CA LEU A 378 12.18 12.48 2.96
C LEU A 378 12.55 11.93 1.59
N VAL A 379 13.13 12.79 0.75
CA VAL A 379 13.55 12.43 -0.60
C VAL A 379 15.05 12.68 -0.73
N VAL A 380 15.82 11.63 -0.98
CA VAL A 380 17.25 11.77 -1.26
C VAL A 380 17.43 12.11 -2.74
N VAL A 381 18.09 13.24 -3.02
CA VAL A 381 18.38 13.71 -4.38
C VAL A 381 19.90 13.81 -4.55
N SER A 382 20.53 12.95 -5.36
CA SER A 382 22.00 12.88 -5.42
C SER A 382 22.57 12.73 -6.83
N ASN A 383 23.78 13.28 -7.03
CA ASN A 383 24.56 13.18 -8.27
C ASN A 383 25.63 12.07 -8.16
N GLN A 384 25.37 10.88 -8.70
CA GLN A 384 26.26 9.71 -8.62
C GLN A 384 27.02 9.46 -9.93
N SER A 385 27.84 10.43 -10.33
CA SER A 385 28.65 10.36 -11.55
C SER A 385 29.76 9.30 -11.54
N GLY A 386 29.94 8.55 -10.45
CA GLY A 386 30.83 7.39 -10.42
C GLY A 386 30.36 6.27 -11.35
N ILE A 387 29.04 6.17 -11.59
CA ILE A 387 28.46 5.17 -12.50
C ILE A 387 28.90 5.44 -13.94
N ALA A 388 28.68 6.66 -14.44
CA ALA A 388 29.15 7.06 -15.77
C ALA A 388 30.66 6.91 -15.96
N ARG A 389 31.44 7.07 -14.87
CA ARG A 389 32.91 6.90 -14.89
C ARG A 389 33.37 5.45 -14.73
N GLY A 390 32.45 4.49 -14.59
CA GLY A 390 32.78 3.07 -14.36
C GLY A 390 33.46 2.78 -13.02
N LEU A 391 33.38 3.71 -12.06
CA LEU A 391 34.00 3.58 -10.73
C LEU A 391 33.13 2.81 -9.74
N ILE A 392 31.81 2.80 -9.96
CA ILE A 392 30.82 2.06 -9.17
C ILE A 392 29.72 1.52 -10.10
N GLY A 393 29.17 0.35 -9.80
CA GLY A 393 28.06 -0.25 -10.54
C GLY A 393 26.68 0.25 -10.10
N PRO A 394 25.62 0.12 -10.93
CA PRO A 394 24.24 0.41 -10.52
C PRO A 394 23.76 -0.46 -9.34
N GLU A 395 24.18 -1.71 -9.27
CA GLU A 395 23.86 -2.62 -8.16
C GLU A 395 24.57 -2.20 -6.87
N ASP A 396 25.82 -1.73 -6.97
CA ASP A 396 26.58 -1.20 -5.83
C ASP A 396 25.83 -0.02 -5.19
N LEU A 397 25.34 0.90 -6.02
CA LEU A 397 24.52 2.03 -5.57
C LEU A 397 23.24 1.56 -4.86
N ALA A 398 22.57 0.53 -5.39
CA ALA A 398 21.38 -0.02 -4.75
C ALA A 398 21.72 -0.60 -3.36
N ARG A 399 22.83 -1.33 -3.23
CA ARG A 399 23.31 -1.85 -1.92
C ARG A 399 23.67 -0.72 -0.95
N VAL A 400 24.26 0.38 -1.43
CA VAL A 400 24.54 1.57 -0.60
C VAL A 400 23.26 2.21 -0.08
N ASN A 401 22.22 2.33 -0.91
CA ASN A 401 20.94 2.87 -0.47
C ASN A 401 20.26 1.96 0.56
N ILE A 402 20.30 0.63 0.36
CA ILE A 402 19.83 -0.35 1.35
C ILE A 402 20.55 -0.16 2.68
N ARG A 403 21.88 0.01 2.64
CA ARG A 403 22.68 0.24 3.83
C ARG A 403 22.34 1.55 4.54
N LEU A 404 22.04 2.60 3.78
CA LEU A 404 21.57 3.87 4.36
C LEU A 404 20.26 3.66 5.13
N ASP A 405 19.29 2.96 4.55
CA ASP A 405 18.03 2.62 5.22
C ASP A 405 18.28 1.76 6.48
N GLU A 406 19.22 0.82 6.45
CA GLU A 406 19.60 0.03 7.63
C GLU A 406 20.18 0.88 8.76
N LEU A 407 21.06 1.83 8.45
CA LEU A 407 21.66 2.73 9.44
C LEU A 407 20.62 3.68 10.06
N LEU A 408 19.57 4.03 9.30
CA LEU A 408 18.49 4.91 9.74
C LEU A 408 17.38 4.17 10.51
N ARG A 409 17.25 2.85 10.30
CA ARG A 409 16.23 2.01 10.93
C ARG A 409 16.16 2.12 12.47
N PRO A 410 17.27 2.16 13.22
CA PRO A 410 17.23 2.30 14.69
C PRO A 410 16.56 3.60 15.17
N PHE A 411 16.52 4.64 14.33
CA PHE A 411 15.88 5.92 14.63
C PHE A 411 14.41 5.96 14.21
N GLY A 412 13.87 4.85 13.68
CA GLY A 412 12.53 4.82 13.10
C GLY A 412 12.40 5.63 11.81
N VAL A 413 13.52 5.92 11.15
CA VAL A 413 13.56 6.71 9.91
C VAL A 413 13.54 5.78 8.70
N LYS A 414 12.70 6.13 7.74
CA LYS A 414 12.64 5.52 6.40
C LYS A 414 12.69 6.63 5.36
N ILE A 415 13.59 6.51 4.39
CA ILE A 415 13.61 7.39 3.22
C ILE A 415 12.41 7.03 2.33
N ASP A 416 11.59 8.02 1.99
CA ASP A 416 10.39 7.79 1.18
C ASP A 416 10.76 7.57 -0.29
N ARG A 417 11.82 8.20 -0.80
CA ARG A 417 12.25 8.07 -2.20
C ARG A 417 13.72 8.43 -2.43
N TYR A 418 14.34 7.75 -3.38
CA TYR A 418 15.67 8.06 -3.90
C TYR A 418 15.58 8.52 -5.36
N GLU A 419 16.09 9.71 -5.64
CA GLU A 419 16.22 10.30 -6.96
C GLU A 419 17.70 10.52 -7.28
N ILE A 420 18.24 9.69 -8.18
CA ILE A 420 19.69 9.62 -8.39
C ILE A 420 20.04 9.88 -9.86
N CYS A 421 20.84 10.91 -10.10
CA CYS A 421 21.46 11.12 -11.40
C CYS A 421 22.70 10.23 -11.53
N ARG A 422 22.79 9.45 -12.61
CA ARG A 422 23.91 8.52 -12.86
C ARG A 422 24.96 9.07 -13.84
N HIS A 423 24.68 10.22 -14.46
CA HIS A 423 25.46 10.79 -15.55
C HIS A 423 26.65 11.63 -15.05
N GLY A 424 27.69 11.68 -15.89
CA GLY A 424 28.81 12.60 -15.78
C GLY A 424 28.41 14.06 -16.02
N PRO A 425 29.28 15.02 -15.65
CA PRO A 425 29.04 16.44 -15.86
C PRO A 425 28.85 16.83 -17.34
N ASP A 426 29.56 16.14 -18.25
CA ASP A 426 29.67 16.53 -19.66
C ASP A 426 28.61 15.85 -20.57
N GLU A 427 27.78 14.96 -20.01
CA GLU A 427 26.77 14.20 -20.77
C GLU A 427 25.48 15.00 -21.07
N GLY A 428 25.39 16.26 -20.63
CA GLY A 428 24.27 17.15 -20.96
C GLY A 428 22.90 16.79 -20.36
N CYS A 429 22.82 15.74 -19.54
CA CYS A 429 21.55 15.23 -18.99
C CYS A 429 20.73 16.28 -18.21
N GLU A 430 19.42 16.11 -18.14
CA GLU A 430 18.52 17.02 -17.42
C GLU A 430 18.44 16.76 -15.92
N CYS A 431 18.83 15.57 -15.46
CA CYS A 431 18.65 15.15 -14.06
C CYS A 431 19.78 15.58 -13.13
N ARG A 432 20.96 15.93 -13.64
CA ARG A 432 22.09 16.33 -12.79
C ARG A 432 21.84 17.69 -12.14
N LYS A 433 21.87 17.77 -10.81
CA LYS A 433 21.87 19.06 -10.07
C LYS A 433 23.05 19.92 -10.57
N PRO A 434 22.85 21.21 -10.88
CA PRO A 434 21.78 22.11 -10.42
C PRO A 434 20.44 22.06 -11.16
N LYS A 435 20.29 21.21 -12.19
CA LYS A 435 19.00 21.11 -12.87
C LYS A 435 17.93 20.51 -11.93
N PRO A 436 16.68 21.00 -11.96
CA PRO A 436 15.65 20.65 -10.97
C PRO A 436 14.94 19.32 -11.25
N LYS A 437 15.24 18.65 -12.37
CA LYS A 437 14.44 17.51 -12.85
C LYS A 437 14.20 16.42 -11.79
N LEU A 438 15.22 16.03 -11.03
CA LEU A 438 15.05 15.00 -9.99
C LEU A 438 14.08 15.43 -8.88
N VAL A 439 14.14 16.70 -8.46
CA VAL A 439 13.22 17.26 -7.45
C VAL A 439 11.79 17.29 -8.02
N LEU A 440 11.63 17.72 -9.28
CA LEU A 440 10.35 17.76 -9.98
C LEU A 440 9.76 16.36 -10.22
N ASP A 441 10.60 15.38 -10.55
CA ASP A 441 10.21 13.98 -10.77
C ASP A 441 9.68 13.37 -9.45
N ALA A 442 10.39 13.56 -8.33
CA ALA A 442 9.89 13.16 -7.02
C ALA A 442 8.60 13.88 -6.67
N ALA A 443 8.50 15.19 -6.94
CA ALA A 443 7.31 15.94 -6.60
C ALA A 443 6.06 15.47 -7.36
N ARG A 444 6.20 15.14 -8.65
CA ARG A 444 5.12 14.52 -9.42
C ARG A 444 4.78 13.12 -8.90
N ALA A 445 5.79 12.29 -8.67
CA ALA A 445 5.57 10.90 -8.26
C ALA A 445 4.93 10.77 -6.87
N MET A 446 5.13 11.75 -5.99
CA MET A 446 4.68 11.70 -4.60
C MET A 446 3.62 12.75 -4.26
N ASN A 447 3.10 13.47 -5.27
CA ASN A 447 2.18 14.60 -5.10
C ASN A 447 2.70 15.61 -4.06
N ILE A 448 3.93 16.10 -4.22
CA ILE A 448 4.55 17.03 -3.26
C ILE A 448 4.23 18.48 -3.63
N ASP A 449 3.81 19.27 -2.64
CA ASP A 449 3.76 20.72 -2.73
C ASP A 449 5.17 21.30 -2.55
N LEU A 450 5.79 21.71 -3.66
CA LEU A 450 7.13 22.29 -3.67
C LEU A 450 7.20 23.61 -2.88
N GLY A 451 6.16 24.44 -2.93
CA GLY A 451 6.12 25.72 -2.22
C GLY A 451 6.11 25.56 -0.69
N ALA A 452 5.65 24.40 -0.20
CA ALA A 452 5.68 24.02 1.21
C ALA A 452 6.84 23.06 1.57
N SER A 453 7.79 22.87 0.65
CA SER A 453 8.91 21.93 0.77
C SER A 453 10.27 22.62 0.80
N PHE A 454 11.30 21.87 1.21
CA PHE A 454 12.65 22.40 1.44
C PHE A 454 13.70 21.54 0.74
N MET A 455 14.79 22.17 0.29
CA MET A 455 16.00 21.45 -0.16
C MET A 455 17.14 21.73 0.82
N ILE A 456 17.84 20.68 1.25
CA ILE A 456 19.05 20.78 2.07
C ILE A 456 20.22 20.13 1.32
N GLY A 457 21.35 20.83 1.26
CA GLY A 457 22.57 20.27 0.69
C GLY A 457 23.82 21.04 1.12
N ASP A 458 24.99 20.48 0.87
CA ASP A 458 26.28 21.08 1.16
C ASP A 458 26.87 21.80 -0.07
N LYS A 459 26.36 21.53 -1.28
CA LYS A 459 26.88 22.09 -2.53
C LYS A 459 25.94 23.12 -3.14
N GLU A 460 26.52 24.02 -3.93
CA GLU A 460 25.76 25.08 -4.61
C GLU A 460 24.75 24.50 -5.58
N SER A 461 25.09 23.37 -6.21
CA SER A 461 24.19 22.63 -7.07
C SER A 461 22.88 22.25 -6.39
N ASP A 462 22.90 22.00 -5.08
CA ASP A 462 21.73 21.58 -4.32
C ASP A 462 20.78 22.76 -4.11
N ILE A 463 21.34 23.88 -3.67
CA ILE A 463 20.63 25.13 -3.45
C ILE A 463 20.00 25.63 -4.75
N GLN A 464 20.74 25.56 -5.86
CA GLN A 464 20.23 25.95 -7.17
C GLN A 464 19.12 25.00 -7.66
N ALA A 465 19.27 23.69 -7.47
CA ALA A 465 18.24 22.71 -7.86
C ALA A 465 16.93 22.92 -7.09
N GLY A 466 17.00 23.13 -5.77
CA GLY A 466 15.83 23.40 -4.93
C GLY A 466 15.09 24.67 -5.37
N ARG A 467 15.83 25.74 -5.65
CA ARG A 467 15.25 27.01 -6.15
C ARG A 467 14.63 26.85 -7.53
N ALA A 468 15.34 26.24 -8.46
CA ALA A 468 14.86 26.02 -9.82
C ALA A 468 13.62 25.11 -9.85
N ALA A 469 13.46 24.22 -8.86
CA ALA A 469 12.26 23.42 -8.70
C ALA A 469 11.10 24.19 -8.07
N GLY A 470 11.35 25.33 -7.42
CA GLY A 470 10.34 26.09 -6.69
C GLY A 470 10.11 25.62 -5.26
N CYS A 471 11.14 25.07 -4.59
CA CYS A 471 11.08 24.81 -3.15
C CYS A 471 10.84 26.11 -2.39
N GLY A 472 9.97 26.07 -1.37
CA GLY A 472 9.64 27.23 -0.55
C GLY A 472 10.84 27.88 0.14
N ALA A 473 11.85 27.07 0.49
CA ALA A 473 13.15 27.57 0.91
C ALA A 473 14.27 26.53 0.70
N VAL A 474 15.52 26.99 0.73
CA VAL A 474 16.71 26.15 0.59
C VAL A 474 17.70 26.40 1.72
N ALA A 475 18.23 25.33 2.30
CA ALA A 475 19.17 25.35 3.42
C ALA A 475 20.53 24.76 3.02
N HIS A 476 21.59 25.45 3.42
CA HIS A 476 22.96 25.02 3.22
C HIS A 476 23.56 24.51 4.53
N VAL A 477 24.27 23.40 4.47
CA VAL A 477 25.02 22.85 5.61
C VAL A 477 26.52 22.96 5.39
N LEU A 478 27.29 23.19 6.45
CA LEU A 478 28.74 23.39 6.36
C LEU A 478 29.56 22.07 6.33
N THR A 479 28.90 20.93 6.55
CA THR A 479 29.46 19.60 6.37
C THR A 479 29.86 19.33 4.91
N GLY A 480 30.66 18.29 4.65
CA GLY A 480 31.09 17.95 3.28
C GLY A 480 31.88 19.06 2.58
N GLU A 481 31.41 19.49 1.41
CA GLU A 481 31.99 20.62 0.66
C GLU A 481 31.44 22.00 1.11
N GLY A 482 30.56 22.02 2.10
CA GLY A 482 29.83 23.21 2.54
C GLY A 482 30.72 24.38 2.96
N ALA A 483 31.76 24.13 3.76
CA ALA A 483 32.70 25.18 4.16
C ALA A 483 33.33 25.91 2.96
N LYS A 484 33.73 25.17 1.91
CA LYS A 484 34.31 25.75 0.68
C LYS A 484 33.30 26.57 -0.12
N MET A 485 32.04 26.17 -0.09
CA MET A 485 30.96 26.94 -0.70
C MET A 485 30.72 28.24 0.07
N ALA A 486 30.68 28.21 1.40
CA ALA A 486 30.47 29.39 2.23
C ALA A 486 31.56 30.46 2.00
N GLU A 487 32.82 30.06 1.81
CA GLU A 487 33.91 30.96 1.43
C GLU A 487 33.66 31.63 0.06
N ARG A 488 33.21 30.87 -0.94
CA ARG A 488 32.87 31.40 -2.28
C ARG A 488 31.67 32.35 -2.24
N MET A 489 30.69 32.09 -1.39
CA MET A 489 29.53 32.97 -1.18
C MET A 489 29.90 34.30 -0.56
N ARG A 490 30.78 34.30 0.46
CA ARG A 490 31.31 35.53 1.07
C ARG A 490 32.06 36.42 0.08
N ALA A 491 32.58 35.85 -1.01
CA ALA A 491 33.20 36.58 -2.11
C ALA A 491 32.19 37.20 -3.11
N GLY A 492 30.88 37.17 -2.83
CA GLY A 492 29.84 37.91 -3.56
C GLY A 492 29.44 37.34 -4.92
N ARG A 493 29.71 36.05 -5.19
CA ARG A 493 29.57 35.46 -6.53
C ARG A 493 28.21 34.79 -6.81
N THR A 494 27.35 34.61 -5.80
CA THR A 494 26.15 33.76 -5.89
C THR A 494 25.07 34.21 -4.89
N ALA A 495 23.78 34.09 -5.23
CA ALA A 495 22.69 34.36 -4.28
C ALA A 495 22.71 33.32 -3.14
N GLY A 496 22.96 33.76 -1.90
CA GLY A 496 23.07 32.89 -0.72
C GLY A 496 21.76 32.15 -0.37
N PRO A 497 21.82 31.00 0.32
CA PRO A 497 20.65 30.20 0.74
C PRO A 497 19.77 30.94 1.75
N ASP A 498 18.56 30.44 2.02
CA ASP A 498 17.67 31.01 3.04
C ASP A 498 18.15 30.71 4.48
N PHE A 499 18.98 29.68 4.63
CA PHE A 499 19.64 29.30 5.88
C PHE A 499 21.02 28.71 5.62
N THR A 500 21.95 28.97 6.53
CA THR A 500 23.25 28.29 6.59
C THR A 500 23.48 27.84 8.02
N GLY A 501 23.77 26.55 8.23
CA GLY A 501 24.03 25.99 9.54
C GLY A 501 25.19 25.00 9.51
N ASP A 502 25.71 24.67 10.69
CA ASP A 502 26.89 23.82 10.83
C ASP A 502 26.64 22.40 10.29
N ASP A 503 25.43 21.88 10.46
CA ASP A 503 25.06 20.51 10.13
C ASP A 503 23.56 20.36 9.74
N LEU A 504 23.18 19.14 9.36
CA LEU A 504 21.79 18.79 9.04
C LEU A 504 20.85 19.04 10.22
N ALA A 505 21.28 18.78 11.46
CA ALA A 505 20.44 18.97 12.63
C ALA A 505 20.06 20.46 12.83
N ALA A 506 20.97 21.38 12.55
CA ALA A 506 20.71 22.82 12.56
C ALA A 506 19.71 23.23 11.48
N ALA A 507 19.88 22.74 10.24
CA ALA A 507 18.93 22.99 9.16
C ALA A 507 17.52 22.45 9.48
N VAL A 508 17.45 21.25 10.06
CA VAL A 508 16.17 20.64 10.46
C VAL A 508 15.47 21.42 11.56
N ARG A 509 16.18 21.91 12.58
CA ARG A 509 15.60 22.79 13.61
C ARG A 509 14.97 24.03 12.97
N TRP A 510 15.71 24.68 12.08
CA TRP A 510 15.23 25.86 11.35
C TRP A 510 13.98 25.56 10.49
N ILE A 511 13.93 24.43 9.78
CA ILE A 511 12.74 24.02 9.02
C ILE A 511 11.53 23.84 9.95
N ARG A 512 11.70 23.16 11.09
CA ARG A 512 10.61 22.89 12.03
C ARG A 512 10.05 24.18 12.66
N ASP A 513 10.91 25.14 12.96
CA ASP A 513 10.49 26.43 13.51
C ASP A 513 9.65 27.22 12.49
N ARG A 514 9.97 27.15 11.19
CA ARG A 514 9.17 27.77 10.11
C ARG A 514 7.89 27.01 9.78
N ALA A 515 7.92 25.69 9.89
CA ALA A 515 6.81 24.82 9.53
C ALA A 515 5.75 24.68 10.64
N SER A 516 6.05 25.20 11.83
CA SER A 516 5.09 25.28 12.94
C SER A 516 4.09 26.41 12.67
N PRO A 517 2.77 26.15 12.67
CA PRO A 517 1.79 27.23 12.61
C PRO A 517 2.05 28.17 13.80
N GLY A 518 2.10 29.48 13.52
CA GLY A 518 2.45 30.50 14.50
C GLY A 518 1.75 30.27 15.84
N LYS A 519 2.54 30.32 16.92
CA LYS A 519 2.04 30.34 18.30
C LYS A 519 1.04 31.46 18.52
#